data_AF-A0A381UQD7-F1
#
_entry.id   AF-A0A381UQD7-F1
#
_cell.length_a   1.000
_cell.length_b   1.000
_cell.length_c   1.000
_cell.angle_alpha   90.00
_cell.angle_beta   90.00
_cell.angle_gamma   90.00
#
_symmetry.space_group_name_H-M   'P 1'
#
loop_
_entity.id
_entity.type
_entity.pdbx_description
1 polymer ?
#
loop_
_entity_poly.entity_id
_entity_poly.type
_entity_poly.pdbx_seq_one_letter_code
_entity_poly.pdbx_strand_id
1 'polypeptide(L)'
;MKKHLVPLLCLTLVLSTIGFANFVALIPEFADLWSLSNSEAGWISGILLVGYVIAVPILAGATDRVDAKRVYLLSTVIGVISAFGFAYFAEGFWSALT
;
A
#
# COMPACT_ATOMS: atom_id res chain seq x y z
N MET A 1 20.08 10.13 -21.86
CA MET A 1 18.99 9.61 -20.99
C MET A 1 18.04 8.76 -21.84
N LYS A 2 17.82 7.49 -21.48
CA LYS A 2 17.04 6.54 -22.30
C LYS A 2 15.55 6.89 -22.22
N LYS A 3 14.97 7.36 -23.33
CA LYS A 3 13.58 7.87 -23.44
C LYS A 3 12.49 6.86 -23.01
N HIS A 4 12.81 5.56 -22.99
CA HIS A 4 11.89 4.48 -22.59
C HIS A 4 11.70 4.34 -21.07
N LEU A 5 12.54 4.97 -20.24
CA LEU A 5 12.45 4.84 -18.79
C LEU A 5 11.28 5.63 -18.21
N VAL A 6 10.95 6.78 -18.79
CA VAL A 6 9.85 7.64 -18.32
C VAL A 6 8.50 6.94 -18.43
N PRO A 7 8.06 6.43 -19.60
CA PRO A 7 6.77 5.74 -19.69
C PRO A 7 6.72 4.48 -18.84
N LEU A 8 7.84 3.76 -18.69
CA LEU A 8 7.92 2.59 -17.83
C LEU A 8 7.70 2.97 -16.36
N LEU A 9 8.37 4.02 -15.87
CA LEU A 9 8.18 4.51 -14.51
C LEU A 9 6.76 5.04 -14.25
N CYS A 10 6.16 5.73 -15.23
CA CYS A 10 4.77 6.16 -15.12
C CYS A 10 3.82 4.97 -15.01
N LEU A 11 4.02 3.93 -15.83
CA LEU A 11 3.20 2.72 -15.78
C LEU A 11 3.33 2.04 -14.41
N THR A 12 4.55 1.89 -13.90
CA THR A 12 4.76 1.23 -12.60
C THR A 12 4.23 2.06 -11.44
N LEU A 13 4.31 3.39 -11.52
CA LEU A 13 3.68 4.30 -10.55
C LEU A 13 2.16 4.09 -10.52
N VAL A 14 1.51 4.08 -11.69
CA VAL A 14 0.06 3.85 -11.81
C VAL A 14 -0.32 2.49 -11.22
N LEU A 15 0.40 1.43 -11.60
CA LEU A 15 0.20 0.08 -11.05
C LEU A 15 0.34 0.04 -9.53
N SER A 16 1.34 0.72 -8.99
CA SER A 16 1.57 0.78 -7.55
C SER A 16 0.46 1.53 -6.82
N THR A 17 -0.12 2.57 -7.42
CA THR A 17 -1.18 3.37 -6.79
C THR A 17 -2.57 2.73 -6.86
N ILE A 18 -2.81 1.79 -7.78
CA ILE A 18 -4.10 1.12 -7.94
C ILE A 18 -4.50 0.36 -6.67
N GLY A 19 -3.56 -0.37 -6.04
CA GLY A 19 -3.87 -1.13 -4.82
C GLY A 19 -4.36 -0.23 -3.68
N PHE A 20 -3.69 0.91 -3.48
CA PHE A 20 -4.10 1.90 -2.49
C PHE A 20 -5.45 2.54 -2.83
N ALA A 21 -5.65 2.93 -4.09
CA ALA A 21 -6.90 3.54 -4.53
C ALA A 21 -8.10 2.59 -4.37
N ASN A 22 -7.92 1.30 -4.70
CA ASN A 22 -8.94 0.27 -4.50
C ASN A 22 -9.30 0.13 -3.03
N PHE A 23 -8.29 0.03 -2.16
CA PHE A 23 -8.52 -0.11 -0.73
C PHE A 23 -9.38 1.04 -0.18
N VAL A 24 -9.01 2.29 -0.48
CA VAL A 24 -9.76 3.47 -0.01
C VAL A 24 -11.19 3.49 -0.57
N ALA A 25 -11.39 3.05 -1.81
CA ALA A 25 -12.71 2.98 -2.43
C ALA A 25 -13.61 1.90 -1.80
N LEU A 26 -13.04 0.79 -1.32
CA LEU A 26 -13.78 -0.32 -0.73
C LEU A 26 -14.01 -0.18 0.79
N ILE A 27 -13.39 0.79 1.47
CA ILE A 27 -13.61 1.03 2.92
C ILE A 27 -15.11 1.03 3.33
N PRO A 28 -16.03 1.71 2.61
CA PRO A 28 -17.44 1.70 2.98
C PRO A 28 -18.07 0.29 2.85
N GLU A 29 -17.67 -0.47 1.83
CA GLU A 29 -18.15 -1.83 1.61
C GLU A 29 -17.62 -2.77 2.71
N PHE A 30 -16.37 -2.61 3.13
CA PHE A 30 -15.80 -3.33 4.29
C PHE A 30 -16.49 -2.95 5.60
N ALA A 31 -16.88 -1.67 5.77
CA ALA A 31 -17.61 -1.22 6.94
C ALA A 31 -18.98 -1.90 7.04
N ASP A 32 -19.70 -2.01 5.93
CA ASP A 32 -20.98 -2.73 5.87
C ASP A 32 -20.78 -4.24 6.06
N LEU A 33 -19.84 -4.85 5.34
CA LEU A 33 -19.60 -6.30 5.37
C LEU A 33 -19.16 -6.81 6.74
N TRP A 34 -18.30 -6.05 7.43
CA TRP A 34 -17.78 -6.40 8.76
C TRP A 34 -18.55 -5.72 9.90
N SER A 35 -19.65 -5.01 9.61
CA SER A 35 -20.48 -4.29 10.58
C SER A 35 -19.65 -3.38 11.51
N LEU A 36 -18.70 -2.64 10.92
CA LEU A 36 -17.77 -1.79 11.65
C LEU A 36 -18.43 -0.50 12.13
N SER A 37 -18.01 -0.02 13.29
CA SER A 37 -18.30 1.34 13.72
C SER A 37 -17.52 2.37 12.89
N ASN A 38 -18.03 3.60 12.84
CA ASN A 38 -17.35 4.72 12.15
C ASN A 38 -15.91 4.93 12.65
N SER A 39 -15.65 4.68 13.94
CA SER A 39 -14.32 4.78 14.54
C SER A 39 -13.38 3.69 14.03
N GLU A 40 -13.86 2.45 13.89
CA GLU A 40 -13.08 1.32 13.41
C GLU A 40 -12.72 1.45 11.93
N ALA A 41 -13.66 1.89 11.09
CA ALA A 41 -13.37 2.21 9.68
C ALA A 41 -12.31 3.32 9.55
N GLY A 42 -12.35 4.30 10.47
CA GLY A 42 -11.33 5.34 10.58
C GLY A 42 -9.95 4.78 10.92
N TRP A 43 -9.86 3.83 11.86
CA TRP A 43 -8.60 3.16 12.21
C TRP A 43 -8.01 2.35 11.06
N ILE A 44 -8.84 1.59 10.33
CA ILE A 44 -8.41 0.81 9.16
C ILE A 44 -7.87 1.73 8.05
N SER A 45 -8.49 2.88 7.84
CA SER A 45 -7.96 3.87 6.87
C SER A 45 -6.69 4.55 7.38
N GLY A 46 -6.62 4.82 8.69
CA GLY A 46 -5.52 5.54 9.33
C GLY A 46 -4.22 4.73 9.43
N ILE A 47 -4.30 3.42 9.67
CA ILE A 47 -3.10 2.57 9.81
C ILE A 47 -2.26 2.56 8.53
N LEU A 48 -2.89 2.68 7.37
CA LEU A 48 -2.23 2.77 6.08
C LEU A 48 -1.35 4.03 5.98
N LEU A 49 -1.82 5.15 6.54
CA LEU A 49 -1.05 6.39 6.61
C LEU A 49 0.08 6.28 7.64
N VAL A 50 -0.14 5.61 8.78
CA VAL A 50 0.91 5.34 9.79
C VAL A 50 2.04 4.52 9.17
N GLY A 51 1.71 3.44 8.45
CA GLY A 51 2.67 2.63 7.72
C GLY A 51 3.46 3.46 6.70
N TYR A 52 2.78 4.33 5.94
CA TYR A 52 3.44 5.24 5.00
C TYR A 52 4.43 6.18 5.70
N VAL A 53 4.03 6.83 6.79
CA VAL A 53 4.88 7.77 7.54
C VAL A 53 6.15 7.09 8.09
N ILE A 54 6.04 5.83 8.52
CA ILE A 54 7.20 5.04 8.98
C ILE A 54 8.07 4.60 7.80
N ALA A 55 7.46 4.14 6.72
CA ALA A 55 8.16 3.60 5.56
C ALA A 55 8.97 4.67 4.82
N VAL A 56 8.42 5.87 4.62
CA VAL A 56 9.06 6.95 3.86
C VAL A 56 10.51 7.25 4.30
N PRO A 57 10.82 7.56 5.57
CA PRO A 57 12.19 7.87 5.98
C PRO A 57 13.12 6.65 5.84
N ILE A 58 12.63 5.43 6.03
CA ILE A 58 13.42 4.20 5.88
C ILE A 58 13.79 3.99 4.41
N LEU A 59 12.80 4.07 3.51
CA LEU A 59 13.02 3.89 2.08
C LEU A 59 13.85 5.04 1.49
N ALA A 60 13.58 6.28 1.91
CA ALA A 60 14.36 7.45 1.47
C ALA A 60 15.84 7.30 1.86
N GLY A 61 16.11 6.95 3.12
CA GLY A 61 17.48 6.69 3.56
C GLY A 61 18.13 5.47 2.87
N ALA A 62 17.34 4.45 2.51
CA ALA A 62 17.82 3.30 1.75
C ALA A 62 18.14 3.67 0.28
N THR A 63 17.34 4.52 -0.36
CA THR A 63 17.59 4.99 -1.73
C THR A 63 18.83 5.86 -1.85
N ASP A 64 19.23 6.54 -0.77
CA ASP A 64 20.47 7.34 -0.74
C ASP A 64 21.73 6.45 -0.68
N ARG A 65 21.60 5.19 -0.25
CA ARG A 65 22.74 4.26 -0.08
C ARG A 65 22.78 3.12 -1.09
N VAL A 66 21.64 2.76 -1.68
CA VAL A 66 21.48 1.59 -2.56
C VAL A 66 20.82 2.02 -3.86
N ASP A 67 21.16 1.33 -4.97
CA ASP A 67 20.50 1.53 -6.27
C ASP A 67 18.96 1.60 -6.14
N ALA A 68 18.38 2.75 -6.50
CA ALA A 68 16.95 3.02 -6.38
C ALA A 68 16.07 1.94 -7.05
N LYS A 69 16.56 1.30 -8.12
CA LYS A 69 15.86 0.20 -8.81
C LYS A 69 15.62 -1.02 -7.90
N ARG A 70 16.59 -1.36 -7.04
CA ARG A 70 16.47 -2.50 -6.11
C ARG A 70 15.51 -2.18 -4.98
N VAL A 71 15.61 -0.98 -4.41
CA VAL A 71 14.70 -0.52 -3.36
C VAL A 71 13.26 -0.50 -3.89
N TYR A 72 13.06 0.01 -5.12
CA TYR A 72 11.77 0.01 -5.78
C TYR A 72 11.20 -1.41 -5.97
N LEU A 73 11.97 -2.33 -6.55
CA LEU A 73 11.52 -3.71 -6.77
C LEU A 73 11.14 -4.42 -5.46
N LEU A 74 11.96 -4.27 -4.40
CA LEU A 74 11.65 -4.85 -3.09
C LEU A 74 10.34 -4.29 -2.53
N SER A 75 10.17 -2.97 -2.61
CA SER A 75 8.95 -2.29 -2.12
C SER A 75 7.71 -2.75 -2.89
N THR A 76 7.81 -2.92 -4.21
CA THR A 76 6.71 -3.44 -5.03
C THR A 76 6.37 -4.89 -4.67
N VAL A 77 7.38 -5.76 -4.48
CA VAL A 77 7.14 -7.16 -4.09
C VAL A 77 6.47 -7.24 -2.73
N ILE A 78 6.93 -6.45 -1.75
CA ILE A 78 6.31 -6.36 -0.43
C ILE A 78 4.86 -5.89 -0.56
N GLY A 79 4.61 -4.82 -1.32
CA GLY A 79 3.25 -4.30 -1.53
C GLY A 79 2.30 -5.32 -2.17
N VAL A 80 2.80 -6.12 -3.12
CA VAL A 80 2.02 -7.21 -3.74
C VAL A 80 1.70 -8.29 -2.70
N ILE A 81 2.68 -8.74 -1.93
CA ILE A 81 2.47 -9.73 -0.86
C ILE A 81 1.47 -9.21 0.18
N SER A 82 1.59 -7.95 0.59
CA SER A 82 0.65 -7.31 1.51
C SER A 82 -0.76 -7.25 0.95
N ALA A 83 -0.94 -6.90 -0.32
CA ALA A 83 -2.25 -6.84 -0.96
C ALA A 83 -2.91 -8.23 -1.03
N PHE A 84 -2.15 -9.27 -1.41
CA PHE A 84 -2.63 -10.65 -1.41
C PHE A 84 -2.91 -11.18 0.00
N GLY A 85 -2.05 -10.82 0.98
CA GLY A 85 -2.25 -11.16 2.38
C GLY A 85 -3.54 -10.56 2.90
N PHE A 86 -3.77 -9.27 2.69
CA PHE A 86 -5.01 -8.60 3.07
C PHE A 86 -6.22 -9.29 2.42
N ALA A 87 -6.17 -9.57 1.11
CA ALA A 87 -7.27 -10.22 0.41
C ALA A 87 -7.62 -11.63 0.92
N TYR A 88 -6.68 -12.37 1.50
CA TYR A 88 -6.89 -13.74 1.96
C TYR A 88 -7.16 -13.86 3.47
N PHE A 89 -6.63 -12.94 4.27
CA PHE A 89 -6.69 -12.99 5.73
C PHE A 89 -7.69 -11.99 6.33
N ALA A 90 -8.10 -10.94 5.61
CA ALA A 90 -9.01 -9.94 6.15
C ALA A 90 -10.46 -10.46 6.18
N GLU A 91 -10.92 -10.88 7.35
CA GLU A 91 -12.30 -11.33 7.61
C GLU A 91 -13.06 -10.42 8.59
N GLY A 92 -12.39 -9.44 9.20
CA GLY A 92 -12.95 -8.47 10.14
C GLY A 92 -11.97 -7.38 10.58
N PHE A 93 -12.34 -6.58 11.59
CA PHE A 93 -11.56 -5.40 12.04
C PHE A 93 -10.09 -5.71 12.35
N TRP A 94 -9.84 -6.68 13.23
CA TRP A 94 -8.48 -6.96 13.72
C TRP A 94 -7.58 -7.55 12.64
N SER A 95 -8.12 -8.43 11.80
CA SER A 95 -7.40 -8.98 10.64
C SER A 95 -7.16 -7.94 9.55
N ALA A 96 -8.02 -6.94 9.42
CA ALA A 96 -7.84 -5.85 8.47
C ALA A 96 -6.84 -4.77 8.97
N LEU A 97 -6.64 -4.70 10.28
CA LEU A 97 -5.70 -3.77 10.91
C LEU A 97 -4.25 -4.29 10.92
N THR A 98 -4.04 -5.59 10.68
CA THR A 98 -2.73 -6.27 10.71
C THR A 98 -2.16 -6.50 9.32
#